data_AF-A0A7R9YHF6-F1
#
_entry.id   AF-A0A7R9YHF6-F1
#
_cell.length_a   1.000
_cell.length_b   1.000
_cell.length_c   1.000
_cell.angle_alpha   90.00
_cell.angle_beta   90.00
_cell.angle_gamma   90.00
#
_symmetry.space_group_name_H-M   'P 1'
#
loop_
_entity.id
_entity.type
_entity.pdbx_description
1 polymer ?
#
loop_
_entity_poly.entity_id
_entity_poly.type
_entity_poly.pdbx_seq_one_letter_code
_entity_poly.pdbx_strand_id
1 'polypeptide(L)'
;RARSKVLEVAGLALLCATLSFVLPLLFGCSDTSSAITGGDEPLVAQAGGREVDVQHMLVSVQCSRPGEYNEVASITLSNQHRVVRALFSRNASGRLFSTRALALCMLLQFALSVLVYGAAIPSGLFVPCMTIGALGGRLIGELVASQQSAAA
;
A
#
# COMPACT_ATOMS: atom_id res chain seq x y z
N ARG A 1 22.74 -24.55 -16.03
CA ARG A 1 22.85 -23.53 -14.96
C ARG A 1 22.03 -22.28 -15.24
N ALA A 2 22.22 -21.58 -16.38
CA ALA A 2 21.43 -20.38 -16.72
C ALA A 2 19.91 -20.66 -16.80
N ARG A 3 19.48 -21.74 -17.48
CA ARG A 3 18.05 -22.11 -17.60
C ARG A 3 17.36 -22.35 -16.25
N SER A 4 18.04 -22.98 -15.30
CA SER A 4 17.50 -23.23 -13.95
C SER A 4 17.30 -21.93 -13.17
N LYS A 5 18.21 -20.96 -13.32
CA LYS A 5 18.10 -19.64 -12.69
C LYS A 5 17.01 -18.77 -13.34
N VAL A 6 16.84 -18.87 -14.65
CA VAL A 6 15.73 -18.21 -15.34
C VAL A 6 14.38 -18.80 -14.90
N LEU A 7 14.28 -20.12 -14.74
CA LEU A 7 13.06 -20.77 -14.25
C LEU A 7 12.74 -20.39 -12.79
N GLU A 8 13.75 -20.29 -11.94
CA GLU A 8 13.63 -19.81 -10.54
C GLU A 8 13.04 -18.40 -10.50
N VAL A 9 13.61 -17.47 -11.28
CA VAL A 9 13.15 -16.08 -11.36
C VAL A 9 11.76 -15.96 -11.98
N ALA A 10 11.48 -16.74 -13.05
CA ALA A 10 10.17 -16.76 -13.68
C ALA A 10 9.09 -17.27 -12.71
N GLY A 11 9.38 -18.32 -11.93
CA GLY A 11 8.49 -18.84 -10.90
C GLY A 11 8.20 -17.81 -9.80
N LEU A 12 9.24 -17.12 -9.31
CA LEU A 12 9.11 -16.03 -8.34
C LEU A 12 8.27 -14.86 -8.89
N ALA A 13 8.48 -14.47 -10.14
CA ALA A 13 7.71 -13.39 -10.78
C ALA A 13 6.23 -13.76 -10.90
N LEU A 14 5.93 -14.98 -11.34
CA LEU A 14 4.57 -15.53 -11.40
C LEU A 14 3.93 -15.54 -10.01
N LEU A 15 4.64 -16.00 -8.99
CA LEU A 15 4.15 -16.01 -7.61
C LEU A 15 3.87 -14.60 -7.07
N CYS A 16 4.76 -13.63 -7.32
CA CYS A 16 4.56 -12.25 -6.90
C CYS A 16 3.34 -11.64 -7.61
N ALA A 17 3.17 -11.91 -8.90
CA ALA A 17 2.03 -11.43 -9.69
C ALA A 17 0.71 -12.05 -9.20
N THR A 18 0.67 -13.36 -8.97
CA THR A 18 -0.53 -14.04 -8.47
C THR A 18 -0.90 -13.54 -7.08
N LEU A 19 0.05 -13.40 -6.17
CA LEU A 19 -0.21 -12.86 -4.83
C LEU A 19 -0.67 -11.41 -4.88
N SER A 20 -0.03 -10.56 -5.69
CA SER A 20 -0.40 -9.14 -5.81
C SER A 20 -1.76 -8.92 -6.47
N PHE A 21 -2.22 -9.87 -7.30
CA PHE A 21 -3.52 -9.78 -7.97
C PHE A 21 -4.65 -10.45 -7.16
N VAL A 22 -4.39 -11.62 -6.57
CA VAL A 22 -5.39 -12.36 -5.78
C VAL A 22 -5.63 -11.67 -4.45
N LEU A 23 -4.61 -11.08 -3.82
CA LEU A 23 -4.79 -10.47 -2.50
C LEU A 23 -5.80 -9.31 -2.53
N PRO A 24 -5.73 -8.33 -3.45
CA PRO A 24 -6.77 -7.31 -3.56
C PRO A 24 -8.17 -7.87 -3.82
N LEU A 25 -8.30 -8.98 -4.55
CA LEU A 25 -9.60 -9.59 -4.86
C LEU A 25 -10.26 -10.25 -3.63
N LEU A 26 -9.49 -10.58 -2.60
CA LEU A 26 -10.00 -11.18 -1.37
C LEU A 26 -10.44 -10.13 -0.33
N PHE A 27 -10.08 -8.86 -0.50
CA PHE A 27 -10.43 -7.77 0.42
C PHE A 27 -11.54 -6.87 -0.12
N GLY A 28 -12.40 -6.40 0.79
CA GLY A 28 -13.55 -5.56 0.45
C GLY A 28 -13.17 -4.15 -0.01
N CYS A 29 -14.12 -3.49 -0.67
CA CYS A 29 -14.00 -2.09 -1.08
C CYS A 29 -14.26 -1.13 0.09
N SER A 30 -13.58 0.01 0.05
CA SER A 30 -13.71 1.12 1.00
C SER A 30 -14.23 2.35 0.26
N ASP A 31 -15.11 3.12 0.91
CA ASP A 31 -15.76 4.29 0.30
C ASP A 31 -14.84 5.51 0.36
N THR A 32 -14.67 6.21 -0.77
CA THR A 32 -13.92 7.47 -0.83
C THR A 32 -14.59 8.58 0.01
N SER A 33 -15.91 8.51 0.25
CA SER A 33 -16.65 9.49 1.07
C SER A 33 -16.20 9.54 2.54
N SER A 34 -15.66 8.45 3.09
CA SER A 34 -15.09 8.38 4.44
C SER A 34 -13.83 9.26 4.59
N ALA A 35 -13.11 9.46 3.48
CA ALA A 35 -11.95 10.34 3.37
C ALA A 35 -12.32 11.82 3.16
N ILE A 36 -13.53 12.10 2.68
CA ILE A 36 -13.98 13.42 2.19
C ILE A 36 -14.75 14.26 3.22
N THR A 37 -15.19 13.70 4.36
CA THR A 37 -15.97 14.45 5.38
C THR A 37 -15.08 15.42 6.18
N GLY A 38 -14.52 16.43 5.52
CA GLY A 38 -13.57 17.41 6.03
C GLY A 38 -13.35 18.58 5.06
N GLY A 39 -14.39 18.98 4.31
CA GLY A 39 -14.40 20.17 3.46
C GLY A 39 -14.21 19.90 1.96
N ASP A 40 -14.91 20.70 1.14
CA ASP A 40 -14.86 20.80 -0.33
C ASP A 40 -13.47 21.13 -0.92
N GLU A 41 -12.43 20.37 -0.57
CA GLU A 41 -11.11 20.43 -1.20
C GLU A 41 -10.71 19.05 -1.72
N PRO A 42 -10.06 18.97 -2.90
CA PRO A 42 -9.62 17.71 -3.51
C PRO A 42 -8.70 16.93 -2.56
N LEU A 43 -8.55 15.61 -2.78
CA LEU A 43 -7.73 14.72 -1.95
C LEU A 43 -6.24 15.09 -2.04
N VAL A 44 -5.86 16.07 -1.24
CA VAL A 44 -4.51 16.59 -1.11
C VAL A 44 -3.84 15.90 0.05
N ALA A 45 -3.08 14.86 -0.25
CA ALA A 45 -2.04 14.39 0.66
C ALA A 45 -0.93 15.44 0.67
N GLN A 46 -0.61 16.06 1.81
CA GLN A 46 0.56 16.93 1.89
C GLN A 46 1.79 16.13 2.31
N ALA A 47 2.77 16.05 1.42
CA ALA A 47 4.12 15.57 1.71
C ALA A 47 5.12 16.69 1.38
N GLY A 48 5.72 17.31 2.40
CA GLY A 48 6.72 18.37 2.24
C GLY A 48 6.20 19.69 1.65
N GLY A 49 4.96 20.09 1.97
CA GLY A 49 4.38 21.38 1.53
C GLY A 49 3.90 21.43 0.08
N ARG A 50 3.89 20.30 -0.65
CA ARG A 50 3.25 20.18 -1.97
C ARG A 50 2.02 19.28 -1.89
N GLU A 51 0.95 19.70 -2.56
CA GLU A 51 -0.21 18.85 -2.80
C GLU A 51 0.20 17.60 -3.57
N VAL A 52 -0.25 16.45 -3.07
CA VAL A 52 -0.11 15.17 -3.73
C VAL A 52 -1.51 14.73 -4.05
N ASP A 53 -1.84 14.77 -5.34
CA ASP A 53 -3.07 14.17 -5.84
C ASP A 53 -3.03 12.66 -5.55
N VAL A 54 -3.79 12.24 -4.55
CA VAL A 54 -3.94 10.81 -4.19
C VAL A 54 -4.95 10.15 -5.11
N GLN A 55 -5.78 10.94 -5.80
CA GLN A 55 -6.84 10.47 -6.69
C GLN A 55 -6.30 9.55 -7.78
N HIS A 56 -5.18 9.93 -8.40
CA HIS A 56 -4.51 9.12 -9.44
C HIS A 56 -3.77 7.87 -8.93
N MET A 57 -3.75 7.59 -7.62
CA MET A 57 -3.20 6.35 -7.04
C MET A 57 -4.30 5.35 -6.65
N LEU A 58 -5.54 5.79 -6.50
CA LEU A 58 -6.63 4.93 -6.05
C LEU A 58 -6.98 3.94 -7.15
N VAL A 59 -6.95 2.65 -6.81
CA VAL A 59 -7.32 1.56 -7.72
C VAL A 59 -8.60 0.92 -7.21
N SER A 60 -9.65 0.98 -8.04
CA SER A 60 -10.93 0.33 -7.82
C SER A 60 -10.96 -1.02 -8.55
N VAL A 61 -10.55 -2.10 -7.87
CA VAL A 61 -10.69 -3.46 -8.41
C VAL A 61 -11.97 -4.07 -7.86
N GLN A 62 -12.89 -4.46 -8.76
CA GLN A 62 -14.12 -5.16 -8.42
C GLN A 62 -15.05 -4.41 -7.44
N CYS A 63 -15.02 -3.08 -7.44
CA CYS A 63 -15.98 -2.28 -6.68
C CYS A 63 -17.21 -1.96 -7.51
N SER A 64 -18.39 -2.15 -6.93
CA SER A 64 -19.67 -2.02 -7.64
C SER A 64 -20.14 -0.58 -7.75
N ARG A 65 -19.66 0.34 -6.89
CA ARG A 65 -20.08 1.74 -6.90
C ARG A 65 -19.01 2.68 -7.47
N PRO A 66 -19.41 3.72 -8.21
CA PRO A 66 -18.49 4.78 -8.60
C PRO A 66 -18.04 5.57 -7.35
N GLY A 67 -16.73 5.68 -7.14
CA GLY A 67 -16.17 6.32 -5.95
C GLY A 67 -15.85 5.38 -4.80
N GLU A 68 -15.90 4.07 -5.00
CA GLU A 68 -15.29 3.08 -4.09
C GLU A 68 -13.89 2.71 -4.59
N TYR A 69 -12.97 2.45 -3.67
CA TYR A 69 -11.61 2.00 -3.98
C TYR A 69 -11.22 0.83 -3.09
N ASN A 70 -10.24 0.06 -3.54
CA ASN A 70 -9.67 -1.01 -2.74
C ASN A 70 -8.33 -0.55 -2.17
N GLU A 71 -8.27 -0.45 -0.84
CA GLU A 71 -7.09 0.03 -0.11
C GLU A 71 -5.86 -0.84 -0.40
N VAL A 72 -6.04 -2.16 -0.42
CA VAL A 72 -4.99 -3.15 -0.68
C VAL A 72 -4.55 -3.09 -2.14
N ALA A 73 -5.50 -2.96 -3.09
CA ALA A 73 -5.19 -2.78 -4.50
C ALA A 73 -4.37 -1.50 -4.75
N SER A 74 -4.77 -0.41 -4.09
CA SER A 74 -4.14 0.89 -4.26
C SER A 74 -2.70 0.90 -3.75
N ILE A 75 -2.35 0.10 -2.74
CA ILE A 75 -0.98 -0.03 -2.22
C ILE A 75 -0.14 -1.00 -3.07
N THR A 76 -0.73 -2.11 -3.53
CA THR A 76 0.01 -3.21 -4.18
C THR A 76 0.16 -3.04 -5.68
N LEU A 77 -0.85 -2.50 -6.36
CA LEU A 77 -0.90 -2.38 -7.83
C LEU A 77 -0.47 -1.00 -8.34
N SER A 78 -0.36 0.00 -7.46
CA SER A 78 0.07 1.35 -7.84
C SER A 78 1.58 1.48 -7.96
N ASN A 79 1.99 2.57 -8.62
CA ASN A 79 3.39 2.94 -8.69
C ASN A 79 3.98 3.18 -7.29
N GLN A 80 5.02 2.42 -6.93
CA GLN A 80 5.65 2.45 -5.61
C GLN A 80 6.06 3.86 -5.16
N HIS A 81 6.53 4.71 -6.08
CA HIS A 81 6.87 6.10 -5.76
C HIS A 81 5.66 6.93 -5.29
N ARG A 82 4.47 6.70 -5.88
CA ARG A 82 3.22 7.35 -5.47
C ARG A 82 2.75 6.80 -4.12
N VAL A 83 2.84 5.47 -3.94
CA VAL A 83 2.49 4.78 -2.69
C VAL A 83 3.29 5.34 -1.53
N VAL A 84 4.62 5.40 -1.65
CA VAL A 84 5.49 5.94 -0.60
C VAL A 84 5.12 7.38 -0.27
N ARG A 85 4.89 8.22 -1.28
CA ARG A 85 4.51 9.63 -1.07
C ARG A 85 3.16 9.77 -0.37
N ALA A 86 2.18 8.92 -0.71
CA ALA A 86 0.88 8.89 -0.06
C ALA A 86 0.97 8.36 1.39
N LEU A 87 1.82 7.37 1.65
CA LEU A 87 2.04 6.82 3.00
C LEU A 87 2.72 7.81 3.94
N PHE A 88 3.67 8.62 3.44
CA PHE A 88 4.33 9.68 4.22
C PHE A 88 3.48 10.94 4.39
N SER A 89 2.35 11.05 3.70
CA SER A 89 1.48 12.21 3.83
C SER A 89 0.70 12.20 5.13
N ARG A 90 0.69 13.33 5.85
CA ARG A 90 -0.04 13.46 7.13
C ARG A 90 -1.55 13.47 6.98
N ASN A 91 -2.06 13.90 5.82
CA ASN A 91 -3.50 14.08 5.61
C ASN A 91 -4.23 12.77 5.29
N ALA A 92 -3.48 11.67 5.11
CA ALA A 92 -4.07 10.36 4.89
C ALA A 92 -4.47 9.65 6.19
N SER A 93 -3.96 10.10 7.34
CA SER A 93 -4.07 9.42 8.64
C SER A 93 -5.53 9.22 9.09
N GLY A 94 -5.86 8.00 9.51
CA GLY A 94 -7.16 7.60 10.06
C GLY A 94 -8.32 7.42 9.06
N ARG A 95 -8.24 7.97 7.83
CA ARG A 95 -9.40 8.03 6.92
C ARG A 95 -9.23 7.33 5.57
N LEU A 96 -8.00 7.18 5.06
CA LEU A 96 -7.75 6.58 3.73
C LEU A 96 -7.32 5.11 3.77
N PHE A 97 -6.73 4.63 4.88
CA PHE A 97 -6.23 3.26 4.97
C PHE A 97 -6.57 2.67 6.33
N SER A 98 -7.25 1.53 6.33
CA SER A 98 -7.56 0.76 7.53
C SER A 98 -6.30 0.14 8.13
N THR A 99 -6.21 0.12 9.47
CA THR A 99 -5.14 -0.54 10.24
C THR A 99 -4.92 -1.99 9.78
N ARG A 100 -6.01 -2.69 9.44
CA ARG A 100 -5.96 -4.08 8.94
C ARG A 100 -5.27 -4.17 7.58
N ALA A 101 -5.65 -3.30 6.64
CA ALA A 101 -5.08 -3.27 5.29
C ALA A 101 -3.58 -2.92 5.32
N LEU A 102 -3.19 -1.95 6.16
CA LEU A 102 -1.78 -1.57 6.36
C LEU A 102 -0.94 -2.74 6.89
N ALA A 103 -1.41 -3.44 7.92
CA ALA A 103 -0.69 -4.58 8.51
C ALA A 103 -0.52 -5.73 7.51
N LEU A 104 -1.58 -6.05 6.76
CA LEU A 104 -1.56 -7.10 5.74
C LEU A 104 -0.61 -6.76 4.59
N CYS A 105 -0.68 -5.52 4.07
CA CYS A 105 0.23 -5.06 3.02
C CYS A 105 1.68 -5.09 3.50
N MET A 106 1.95 -4.68 4.74
CA MET A 106 3.30 -4.70 5.33
C MET A 106 3.86 -6.12 5.37
N LEU A 107 3.10 -7.09 5.89
CA LEU A 107 3.52 -8.48 6.01
C LEU A 107 3.76 -9.13 4.64
N LEU A 108 2.83 -8.91 3.70
CA LEU A 108 2.97 -9.43 2.33
C LEU A 108 4.21 -8.85 1.65
N GLN A 109 4.36 -7.53 1.68
CA GLN A 109 5.44 -6.84 0.97
C GLN A 109 6.81 -7.15 1.60
N PHE A 110 6.86 -7.39 2.91
CA PHE A 110 8.04 -7.95 3.59
C PHE A 110 8.36 -9.36 3.11
N ALA A 111 7.39 -10.28 3.12
CA ALA A 111 7.60 -11.66 2.66
C ALA A 111 8.05 -11.72 1.20
N LEU A 112 7.40 -10.96 0.31
CA LEU A 112 7.78 -10.86 -1.10
C LEU A 112 9.18 -10.27 -1.27
N SER A 113 9.55 -9.25 -0.49
CA SER A 113 10.89 -8.65 -0.56
C SER A 113 11.99 -9.64 -0.14
N VAL A 114 11.76 -10.41 0.92
CA VAL A 114 12.70 -11.46 1.37
C VAL A 114 12.83 -12.56 0.29
N LEU A 115 11.72 -12.99 -0.30
CA LEU A 115 11.70 -14.00 -1.36
C LEU A 115 12.44 -13.54 -2.62
N VAL A 116 12.20 -12.30 -3.07
CA VAL A 116 12.85 -11.74 -4.27
C VAL A 116 14.34 -11.50 -4.04
N TYR A 117 14.75 -11.09 -2.83
CA TYR A 117 16.18 -10.91 -2.52
C TYR A 117 16.97 -12.21 -2.49
N GLY A 118 16.32 -13.33 -2.15
CA GLY A 118 16.95 -14.65 -2.22
C GLY A 118 17.28 -15.11 -3.64
N ALA A 119 16.75 -14.43 -4.67
CA ALA A 119 16.95 -14.78 -6.07
C ALA A 119 18.24 -14.17 -6.63
N ALA A 120 18.83 -14.82 -7.63
CA ALA A 120 20.04 -14.36 -8.30
C ALA A 120 19.75 -13.22 -9.31
N ILE A 121 19.23 -12.08 -8.84
CA ILE A 121 18.87 -10.92 -9.65
C ILE A 121 19.57 -9.67 -9.09
N PRO A 122 20.27 -8.88 -9.91
CA PRO A 122 20.78 -7.57 -9.48
C PRO A 122 19.60 -6.60 -9.35
N SER A 123 19.05 -6.49 -8.15
CA SER A 123 17.92 -5.60 -7.87
C SER A 123 18.22 -4.71 -6.65
N GLY A 124 17.68 -3.49 -6.66
CA GLY A 124 17.79 -2.57 -5.54
C GLY A 124 16.69 -2.82 -4.52
N LEU A 125 17.05 -3.02 -3.26
CA LEU A 125 16.11 -3.20 -2.15
C LEU A 125 15.63 -1.90 -1.50
N PHE A 126 16.16 -0.75 -1.92
CA PHE A 126 15.90 0.52 -1.25
C PHE A 126 14.41 0.90 -1.23
N VAL A 127 13.72 0.83 -2.37
CA VAL A 127 12.31 1.23 -2.47
C VAL A 127 11.37 0.26 -1.72
N PRO A 128 11.47 -1.07 -1.87
CA PRO A 128 10.63 -1.99 -1.09
C PRO A 128 10.79 -1.81 0.42
N CYS A 129 12.03 -1.68 0.91
CA CYS A 129 12.29 -1.44 2.33
C CYS A 129 11.72 -0.10 2.81
N MET A 130 11.80 0.95 1.99
CA MET A 130 11.18 2.25 2.29
C MET A 130 9.64 2.13 2.40
N THR A 131 8.99 1.42 1.49
CA THR A 131 7.53 1.22 1.55
C THR A 131 7.12 0.44 2.80
N ILE A 132 7.85 -0.63 3.14
CA ILE A 132 7.60 -1.42 4.37
C ILE A 132 7.76 -0.56 5.63
N GLY A 133 8.83 0.25 5.68
CA GLY A 133 9.05 1.18 6.79
C GLY A 133 7.95 2.23 6.93
N ALA A 134 7.46 2.77 5.81
CA ALA A 134 6.35 3.72 5.81
C ALA A 134 5.03 3.06 6.27
N LEU A 135 4.74 1.83 5.82
CA LEU A 135 3.58 1.06 6.28
C LEU A 135 3.64 0.78 7.79
N GLY A 136 4.78 0.33 8.29
CA GLY A 136 4.98 0.01 9.71
C GLY A 136 4.93 1.25 10.61
N GLY A 137 5.62 2.34 10.22
CA GLY A 137 5.57 3.60 10.96
C GLY A 137 4.17 4.16 11.06
N ARG A 138 3.39 4.05 9.98
CA ARG A 138 1.99 4.45 9.96
C ARG A 138 1.10 3.56 10.82
N LEU A 139 1.28 2.24 10.75
CA LEU A 139 0.55 1.27 11.58
C LEU A 139 0.73 1.58 13.07
N ILE A 140 1.97 1.83 13.51
CA ILE A 140 2.28 2.17 14.91
C ILE A 140 1.64 3.51 15.27
N GLY A 141 1.66 4.51 14.39
CA GLY A 141 1.03 5.80 14.60
C GLY A 141 -0.47 5.71 14.87
N GLU A 142 -1.19 4.92 14.07
CA GLU A 142 -2.63 4.68 14.26
C GLU A 142 -2.92 3.94 15.58
N LEU A 143 -2.08 2.96 15.94
CA LEU A 143 -2.23 2.23 17.21
C LEU A 143 -2.04 3.17 18.41
N VAL A 144 -1.00 4.00 18.41
CA VAL A 144 -0.76 4.97 19.49
C VAL A 144 -1.88 6.01 19.56
N ALA A 145 -2.36 6.50 18.42
CA ALA A 145 -3.49 7.43 18.38
C ALA A 145 -4.76 6.80 18.97
N SER A 146 -5.04 5.53 18.64
CA SER A 146 -6.21 4.83 19.17
C SER A 146 -6.18 4.66 20.69
N GLN A 147 -4.98 4.45 21.26
CA GLN A 147 -4.77 4.34 22.71
C GLN A 147 -4.98 5.69 23.42
N GLN A 148 -4.60 6.80 22.79
CA GLN A 148 -4.77 8.14 23.34
C GLN A 148 -6.27 8.49 23.52
N SER A 149 -7.11 8.10 22.55
CA SER A 149 -8.56 8.31 22.61
C SER A 149 -9.30 7.43 23.62
N ALA A 150 -8.69 6.36 24.13
CA ALA A 150 -9.27 5.53 25.19
C ALA A 150 -8.88 5.99 26.62
N ALA A 151 -7.86 6.85 26.72
CA ALA A 151 -7.35 7.40 27.98
C ALA A 151 -7.86 8.82 28.29
N ALA A 152 -8.61 9.44 27.37
CA ALA A 152 -9.26 10.74 27.52
C ALA A 152 -10.76 10.57 27.73
#